data_AF-R5M383-F1
#
_entry.id   AF-R5M383-F1
#
_cell.length_a   1.000
_cell.length_b   1.000
_cell.length_c   1.000
_cell.angle_alpha   90.00
_cell.angle_beta   90.00
_cell.angle_gamma   90.00
#
_symmetry.space_group_name_H-M   'P 1'
#
loop_
_entity.id
_entity.type
_entity.pdbx_description
1 polymer ?
#
loop_
_entity_poly.entity_id
_entity_poly.type
_entity_poly.pdbx_seq_one_letter_code
_entity_poly.pdbx_strand_id
1 'polypeptide(L)'
;MKFVELKCKNCGAKLEVEEGTTQVTCKFCDTTFSIDDAYTQGYKYTKGVLKAQDEQYEKNLERAKDFMKNNPISKSSKIMSIIFVIIFFLVFCFIGYNIYNDFYADHSTDNHSTDNRFEIKSFNMPYENNSGRRSGFFLIGSLDDIVTNNKTNKEHAIIVVYKDVTTAEETEIKKIRDSLSSRKDYDVSLDYDSKGYVNKFIIADIDTDNSVASSETDIDDYNQMKEEVENQINEIRDKIGN
;
A
#
# COMPACT_ATOMS: atom_id res chain seq x y z
N MET A 1 49.23 7.03 11.75
CA MET A 1 48.68 6.50 10.48
C MET A 1 47.22 6.19 10.73
N LYS A 2 46.30 6.64 9.87
CA LYS A 2 44.87 6.37 10.01
C LYS A 2 44.48 5.27 9.02
N PHE A 3 43.74 4.28 9.50
CA PHE A 3 43.23 3.18 8.68
C PHE A 3 41.75 3.41 8.42
N VAL A 4 41.31 3.11 7.19
CA VAL A 4 39.91 3.12 6.78
C VAL A 4 39.45 1.69 6.58
N GLU A 5 38.31 1.37 7.19
CA GLU A 5 37.64 0.10 6.95
C GLU A 5 36.86 0.17 5.62
N LEU A 6 37.22 -0.70 4.69
CA LEU A 6 36.58 -0.84 3.38
C LEU A 6 36.05 -2.26 3.21
N LYS A 7 35.04 -2.45 2.35
CA LYS A 7 34.57 -3.79 1.97
C LYS A 7 35.12 -4.17 0.61
N CYS A 8 35.60 -5.40 0.46
CA CYS A 8 36.04 -5.92 -0.83
C CYS A 8 34.87 -5.97 -1.83
N LYS A 9 35.07 -5.44 -3.04
CA LYS A 9 34.06 -5.45 -4.11
C LYS A 9 33.69 -6.86 -4.60
N ASN A 10 34.60 -7.82 -4.47
CA ASN A 10 34.40 -9.19 -4.95
C ASN A 10 33.78 -10.11 -3.87
N CYS A 11 34.32 -10.12 -2.64
CA CYS A 11 33.89 -11.05 -1.58
C CYS A 11 33.19 -10.41 -0.38
N GLY A 12 33.08 -9.07 -0.33
CA GLY A 12 32.45 -8.37 0.80
C GLY A 12 33.23 -8.37 2.12
N ALA A 13 34.42 -8.99 2.16
CA ALA A 13 35.26 -9.01 3.36
C ALA A 13 35.66 -7.59 3.81
N LYS A 14 35.73 -7.38 5.13
CA LYS A 14 36.20 -6.11 5.70
C LYS A 14 37.73 -6.07 5.61
N LEU A 15 38.25 -5.00 5.03
CA LEU A 15 39.67 -4.73 4.82
C LEU A 15 40.05 -3.46 5.59
N GLU A 16 41.17 -3.51 6.29
CA GLU A 16 41.80 -2.33 6.89
C GLU A 16 42.86 -1.82 5.94
N VAL A 17 42.69 -0.58 5.48
CA VAL A 17 43.50 0.01 4.41
C VAL A 17 44.06 1.34 4.90
N GLU A 18 45.32 1.63 4.59
CA GLU A 18 45.94 2.92 4.91
C GLU A 18 45.31 4.07 4.11
N GLU A 19 45.00 5.19 4.79
CA GLU A 19 44.50 6.40 4.13
C GLU A 19 45.45 6.88 3.03
N GLY A 20 44.93 7.01 1.81
CA GLY A 20 45.67 7.51 0.64
C GLY A 20 46.21 6.44 -0.32
N THR A 21 45.95 5.16 -0.06
CA THR A 21 46.32 4.07 -0.98
C THR A 21 45.31 3.98 -2.13
N THR A 22 45.82 4.05 -3.36
CA THR A 22 45.01 4.01 -4.59
C THR A 22 44.71 2.60 -5.07
N GLN A 23 45.46 1.59 -4.61
CA GLN A 23 45.25 0.19 -4.92
C GLN A 23 45.26 -0.67 -3.66
N VAL A 24 44.31 -1.58 -3.56
CA VAL A 24 44.20 -2.53 -2.45
C VAL A 24 44.01 -3.94 -2.97
N THR A 25 44.81 -4.85 -2.41
CA THR A 25 44.69 -6.29 -2.62
C THR A 25 43.93 -6.90 -1.45
N CYS A 26 42.82 -7.57 -1.74
CA CYS A 26 42.03 -8.27 -0.72
C CYS A 26 42.78 -9.51 -0.21
N LYS A 27 43.05 -9.59 1.10
CA LYS A 27 43.70 -10.75 1.73
C LYS A 27 42.86 -12.04 1.75
N PHE A 28 41.57 -11.95 1.39
CA PHE A 28 40.62 -13.07 1.48
C PHE A 28 40.26 -13.69 0.13
N CYS A 29 40.41 -12.95 -0.97
CA CYS A 29 40.09 -13.43 -2.32
C CYS A 29 41.11 -13.00 -3.38
N ASP A 30 42.25 -12.48 -2.92
CA ASP A 30 43.41 -12.03 -3.72
C ASP A 30 43.10 -11.04 -4.85
N THR A 31 41.89 -10.46 -4.84
CA THR A 31 41.44 -9.52 -5.86
C THR A 31 42.04 -8.15 -5.58
N THR A 32 42.71 -7.57 -6.57
CA THR A 32 43.27 -6.21 -6.52
C THR A 32 42.34 -5.23 -7.22
N PHE A 33 42.04 -4.10 -6.58
CA PHE A 33 41.16 -3.08 -7.15
C PHE A 33 41.60 -1.66 -6.79
N SER A 34 41.28 -0.70 -7.66
CA SER A 34 41.47 0.74 -7.44
C SER A 34 40.41 1.29 -6.49
N ILE A 35 40.84 2.10 -5.52
CA ILE A 35 39.96 2.91 -4.68
C ILE A 35 39.89 4.29 -5.31
N ASP A 36 38.82 4.57 -6.04
CA ASP A 36 38.58 5.92 -6.56
C ASP A 36 38.22 6.86 -5.41
N ASP A 37 38.79 8.07 -5.40
CA ASP A 37 38.56 9.06 -4.35
C ASP A 37 37.07 9.40 -4.14
N ALA A 38 36.27 9.33 -5.21
CA ALA A 38 34.82 9.50 -5.16
C ALA A 38 34.11 8.45 -4.27
N TYR A 39 34.58 7.20 -4.26
CA TYR A 39 34.04 6.14 -3.41
C TYR A 39 34.36 6.40 -1.93
N THR A 40 35.58 6.83 -1.64
CA THR A 40 36.02 7.18 -0.27
C THR A 40 35.25 8.39 0.27
N GLN A 41 35.00 9.41 -0.56
CA GLN A 41 34.21 10.57 -0.17
C GLN A 41 32.74 10.22 0.07
N GLY A 42 32.12 9.43 -0.82
CA GLY A 42 30.74 8.97 -0.64
C GLY A 42 30.55 8.12 0.62
N TYR A 43 31.49 7.23 0.92
CA TYR A 43 31.48 6.43 2.14
C TYR A 43 31.66 7.29 3.41
N LYS A 44 32.55 8.30 3.38
CA LYS A 44 32.71 9.26 4.49
C LYS A 44 31.46 10.12 4.70
N TYR A 45 30.84 10.60 3.62
CA TYR A 45 29.60 11.39 3.67
C TYR A 45 28.44 10.59 4.27
N THR A 46 28.17 9.39 3.73
CA THR A 46 27.08 8.52 4.22
C THR A 46 27.25 8.12 5.68
N LYS A 47 28.47 7.78 6.10
CA LYS A 47 28.78 7.51 7.52
C LYS A 47 28.61 8.75 8.40
N GLY A 48 28.92 9.94 7.89
CA GLY A 48 28.70 11.21 8.57
C GLY A 48 27.21 11.52 8.77
N VAL A 49 26.40 11.35 7.72
CA VAL A 49 24.94 11.56 7.78
C VAL A 49 24.27 10.58 8.76
N LEU A 50 24.68 9.30 8.74
CA LEU A 50 24.13 8.30 9.66
C LEU A 50 24.40 8.67 11.13
N LYS A 51 25.64 9.08 11.44
CA LYS A 51 25.98 9.56 12.79
C LYS A 51 25.18 10.79 13.20
N ALA A 52 25.01 11.76 12.29
CA ALA A 52 24.22 12.95 12.57
C ALA A 52 22.75 12.61 12.85
N GLN A 53 22.19 11.61 12.17
CA GLN A 53 20.82 11.14 12.39
C GLN A 53 20.67 10.41 13.74
N ASP A 54 21.63 9.55 14.10
CA ASP A 54 21.64 8.86 15.40
C ASP A 54 21.74 9.86 16.56
N GLU A 55 22.64 10.85 16.46
CA GLU A 55 22.76 11.92 17.46
C GLU A 55 21.48 12.76 17.59
N GLN A 56 20.77 13.01 16.49
CA GLN A 56 19.47 13.69 16.55
C GLN A 56 18.40 12.81 17.19
N TYR A 57 18.38 11.52 16.89
CA TYR A 57 17.44 10.58 17.48
C TYR A 57 17.63 10.47 18.99
N GLU A 58 18.87 10.36 19.47
CA GLU A 58 19.18 10.35 20.90
C GLU A 58 18.75 11.65 21.59
N LYS A 59 19.05 12.82 21.01
CA LYS A 59 18.60 14.12 21.55
C LYS A 59 17.07 14.24 21.57
N ASN A 60 16.37 13.73 20.56
CA ASN A 60 14.91 13.72 20.52
C ASN A 60 14.32 12.77 21.57
N LEU A 61 14.96 11.63 21.82
CA LEU A 61 14.62 10.70 22.90
C LEU A 61 14.82 11.32 24.28
N GLU A 62 15.93 12.03 24.50
CA GLU A 62 16.18 12.75 25.76
C GLU A 62 15.13 13.85 25.98
N ARG A 63 14.84 14.66 24.97
CA ARG A 63 13.77 15.67 25.03
C ARG A 63 12.40 15.05 25.30
N ALA A 64 12.09 13.89 24.71
CA ALA A 64 10.85 13.17 24.96
C ALA A 64 10.77 12.64 26.40
N LYS A 65 11.87 12.11 26.93
CA LYS A 65 11.96 11.65 28.33
C LYS A 65 11.80 12.80 29.33
N ASP A 66 12.45 13.94 29.08
CA ASP A 66 12.33 15.13 29.92
C ASP A 66 10.92 15.73 29.86
N PHE A 67 10.27 15.71 28.69
CA PHE A 67 8.87 16.09 28.55
C PHE A 67 7.95 15.18 29.38
N MET A 68 8.15 13.87 29.34
CA MET A 68 7.36 12.92 30.15
C MET A 68 7.60 13.10 31.66
N LYS A 69 8.83 13.42 32.07
CA LYS A 69 9.20 13.64 33.48
C LYS A 69 8.64 14.94 34.05
N ASN A 70 8.56 15.99 33.23
CA ASN A 70 8.16 17.33 33.66
C ASN A 70 6.65 17.63 33.42
N ASN A 71 5.92 16.75 32.74
CA ASN A 71 4.48 16.86 32.56
C ASN A 71 3.72 16.40 33.83
N PRO A 72 2.79 17.21 34.41
CA PRO A 72 2.03 16.88 35.62
C PRO A 72 1.14 15.61 35.54
N ILE A 73 1.00 15.00 34.36
CA ILE A 73 0.29 13.73 34.13
C ILE A 73 0.91 12.52 34.86
N SER A 74 2.22 12.55 35.15
CA SER A 74 2.91 11.42 35.78
C SER A 74 2.62 11.23 37.27
N LYS A 75 2.12 12.27 37.96
CA LYS A 75 1.80 12.23 39.40
C LYS A 75 0.35 11.84 39.71
N SER A 76 -0.53 11.82 38.71
CA SER A 76 -1.97 11.52 38.82
C SER A 76 -2.37 10.19 38.16
N SER A 77 -1.43 9.26 37.97
CA SER A 77 -1.62 8.07 37.12
C SER A 77 -2.66 7.07 37.63
N LYS A 78 -2.91 6.98 38.95
CA LYS A 78 -3.91 6.06 39.50
C LYS A 78 -5.34 6.54 39.24
N ILE A 79 -5.60 7.84 39.34
CA ILE A 79 -6.94 8.42 39.16
C ILE A 79 -7.28 8.50 37.67
N MET A 80 -6.33 8.90 36.82
CA MET A 80 -6.56 8.95 35.37
C MET A 80 -6.72 7.56 34.75
N SER A 81 -6.00 6.55 35.25
CA SER A 81 -6.21 5.16 34.82
C SER A 81 -7.61 4.65 35.20
N ILE A 82 -8.11 4.99 36.39
CA ILE A 82 -9.47 4.61 36.81
C ILE A 82 -10.51 5.33 35.96
N ILE A 83 -10.34 6.63 35.70
CA ILE A 83 -11.25 7.41 34.86
C ILE A 83 -11.27 6.88 33.42
N PHE A 84 -10.11 6.53 32.84
CA PHE A 84 -10.05 5.92 31.51
C PHE A 84 -10.78 4.57 31.46
N VAL A 85 -10.62 3.73 32.50
CA VAL A 85 -11.34 2.45 32.59
C VAL A 85 -12.85 2.70 32.69
N ILE A 86 -13.29 3.66 33.51
CA ILE A 86 -14.72 4.02 33.64
C ILE A 86 -15.27 4.54 32.31
N ILE A 87 -14.56 5.44 31.63
CA ILE A 87 -14.97 5.97 30.32
C ILE A 87 -15.04 4.84 29.29
N PHE A 88 -14.06 3.94 29.30
CA PHE A 88 -14.07 2.77 28.43
C PHE A 88 -15.29 1.88 28.70
N PHE A 89 -15.60 1.57 29.96
CA PHE A 89 -16.81 0.84 30.32
C PHE A 89 -18.09 1.58 29.91
N LEU A 90 -18.16 2.90 30.07
CA LEU A 90 -19.32 3.69 29.64
C LEU A 90 -19.49 3.66 28.11
N VAL A 91 -18.40 3.72 27.35
CA VAL A 91 -18.44 3.59 25.89
C VAL A 91 -18.87 2.19 25.47
N PHE A 92 -18.33 1.14 26.10
CA PHE A 92 -18.73 -0.25 25.81
C PHE A 92 -20.17 -0.54 26.23
N CYS A 93 -20.65 0.01 27.35
CA CYS A 93 -22.04 -0.07 27.75
C CYS A 93 -22.94 0.73 26.80
N PHE A 94 -22.52 1.89 26.32
CA PHE A 94 -23.28 2.67 25.35
C PHE A 94 -23.39 1.93 24.01
N ILE A 95 -22.27 1.41 23.49
CA ILE A 95 -22.25 0.60 22.26
C ILE A 95 -23.07 -0.68 22.46
N GLY A 96 -22.85 -1.40 23.55
CA GLY A 96 -23.59 -2.62 23.89
C GLY A 96 -25.08 -2.37 24.12
N TYR A 97 -25.48 -1.24 24.69
CA TYR A 97 -26.88 -0.84 24.85
C TYR A 97 -27.52 -0.48 23.50
N ASN A 98 -26.81 0.21 22.60
CA ASN A 98 -27.33 0.46 21.26
C ASN A 98 -27.46 -0.84 20.47
N ILE A 99 -26.50 -1.76 20.54
CA ILE A 99 -26.60 -3.10 19.93
C ILE A 99 -27.74 -3.92 20.56
N TYR A 100 -27.86 -3.89 21.89
CA TYR A 100 -28.95 -4.56 22.61
C TYR A 100 -30.31 -4.00 22.20
N ASN A 101 -30.43 -2.68 22.07
CA ASN A 101 -31.68 -2.04 21.67
C ASN A 101 -32.00 -2.30 20.18
N ASP A 102 -31.01 -2.29 19.30
CA ASP A 102 -31.18 -2.66 17.88
C ASP A 102 -31.60 -4.13 17.72
N PHE A 103 -31.12 -5.01 18.61
CA PHE A 103 -31.45 -6.44 18.59
C PHE A 103 -32.76 -6.81 19.31
N TYR A 104 -33.12 -6.12 20.40
CA TYR A 104 -34.32 -6.45 21.21
C TYR A 104 -35.53 -5.55 20.98
N ALA A 105 -35.39 -4.39 20.30
CA ALA A 105 -36.54 -3.53 19.97
C ALA A 105 -37.41 -4.08 18.82
N ASP A 106 -37.03 -5.19 18.17
CA ASP A 106 -37.81 -5.87 17.12
C ASP A 106 -38.49 -7.15 17.63
N HIS A 107 -39.13 -7.09 18.80
CA HIS A 107 -40.02 -8.16 19.30
C HIS A 107 -41.44 -7.64 19.55
N SER A 108 -41.96 -6.84 18.62
CA SER A 108 -43.40 -6.62 18.44
C SER A 108 -43.86 -7.36 17.19
N THR A 109 -44.34 -8.60 17.40
CA THR A 109 -45.37 -9.30 16.64
C THR A 109 -45.43 -9.02 15.13
N ASP A 110 -44.76 -9.86 14.35
CA ASP A 110 -45.43 -10.48 13.21
C ASP A 110 -44.84 -11.88 12.96
N ASN A 111 -45.74 -12.86 12.93
CA ASN A 111 -45.43 -14.24 12.57
C ASN A 111 -45.05 -14.30 11.09
N HIS A 112 -44.01 -15.08 10.79
CA HIS A 112 -43.51 -15.42 9.45
C HIS A 112 -42.86 -14.26 8.68
N SER A 113 -41.50 -14.23 8.62
CA SER A 113 -40.65 -13.79 7.47
C SER A 113 -39.29 -13.14 7.87
N THR A 114 -38.89 -13.09 9.14
CA THR A 114 -37.69 -12.33 9.56
C THR A 114 -36.36 -13.09 9.53
N ASP A 115 -36.35 -14.40 9.23
CA ASP A 115 -35.15 -15.25 9.35
C ASP A 115 -34.13 -15.06 8.19
N ASN A 116 -34.61 -14.88 6.95
CA ASN A 116 -33.70 -14.85 5.78
C ASN A 116 -32.99 -13.50 5.58
N ARG A 117 -33.46 -12.40 6.18
CA ARG A 117 -32.90 -11.05 5.90
C ARG A 117 -31.45 -10.91 6.34
N PHE A 118 -31.06 -11.54 7.46
CA PHE A 118 -29.68 -11.54 7.93
C PHE A 118 -28.80 -12.40 7.02
N GLU A 119 -29.28 -13.59 6.63
CA GLU A 119 -28.57 -14.49 5.72
C GLU A 119 -28.33 -13.84 4.35
N ILE A 120 -29.36 -13.25 3.75
CA ILE A 120 -29.25 -12.54 2.46
C ILE A 120 -28.22 -11.41 2.54
N LYS A 121 -28.29 -10.56 3.57
CA LYS A 121 -27.32 -9.47 3.76
C LYS A 121 -25.90 -10.00 3.94
N SER A 122 -25.74 -11.05 4.74
CA SER A 122 -24.44 -11.69 4.97
C SER A 122 -23.86 -12.25 3.69
N PHE A 123 -24.68 -12.92 2.87
CA PHE A 123 -24.29 -13.43 1.56
C PHE A 123 -23.93 -12.30 0.58
N ASN A 124 -24.73 -11.24 0.50
CA ASN A 124 -24.56 -10.17 -0.49
C ASN A 124 -23.39 -9.23 -0.18
N MET A 125 -23.09 -8.99 1.10
CA MET A 125 -22.14 -7.96 1.55
C MET A 125 -20.76 -7.98 0.88
N PRO A 126 -20.10 -9.14 0.67
CA PRO A 126 -18.80 -9.19 -0.02
C PRO A 126 -18.85 -8.63 -1.44
N TYR A 127 -19.98 -8.80 -2.13
CA TYR A 127 -20.16 -8.37 -3.51
C TYR A 127 -20.66 -6.93 -3.58
N GLU A 128 -21.61 -6.55 -2.72
CA GLU A 128 -22.17 -5.19 -2.65
C GLU A 128 -21.12 -4.14 -2.31
N ASN A 129 -20.18 -4.47 -1.42
CA ASN A 129 -19.06 -3.58 -1.08
C ASN A 129 -18.13 -3.30 -2.28
N ASN A 130 -18.17 -4.17 -3.29
CA ASN A 130 -17.40 -4.07 -4.53
C ASN A 130 -18.25 -3.57 -5.72
N SER A 131 -19.46 -3.07 -5.49
CA SER A 131 -20.27 -2.42 -6.52
C SER A 131 -19.78 -1.00 -6.85
N GLY A 132 -20.14 -0.52 -8.03
CA GLY A 132 -19.74 0.75 -8.61
C GLY A 132 -18.28 0.77 -9.08
N ARG A 133 -17.66 1.95 -9.07
CA ARG A 133 -16.27 2.13 -9.48
C ARG A 133 -15.32 1.41 -8.52
N ARG A 134 -14.58 0.44 -9.06
CA ARG A 134 -13.61 -0.37 -8.32
C ARG A 134 -12.35 -0.67 -9.11
N SER A 135 -11.22 -0.70 -8.40
CA SER A 135 -9.95 -1.10 -8.99
C SER A 135 -9.97 -2.60 -9.30
N GLY A 136 -9.40 -2.98 -10.45
CA GLY A 136 -9.24 -4.36 -10.86
C GLY A 136 -8.47 -5.21 -9.83
N PHE A 137 -7.62 -4.60 -8.99
CA PHE A 137 -6.97 -5.30 -7.88
C PHE A 137 -7.99 -5.95 -6.92
N PHE A 138 -9.06 -5.23 -6.57
CA PHE A 138 -10.11 -5.77 -5.70
C PHE A 138 -11.00 -6.76 -6.44
N LEU A 139 -11.28 -6.52 -7.72
CA LEU A 139 -12.12 -7.41 -8.53
C LEU A 139 -11.51 -8.79 -8.72
N ILE A 140 -10.18 -8.89 -8.78
CA ILE A 140 -9.50 -10.19 -8.80
C ILE A 140 -9.89 -11.02 -7.57
N GLY A 141 -9.92 -10.40 -6.39
CA GLY A 141 -10.38 -11.04 -5.16
C GLY A 141 -11.88 -11.41 -5.21
N SER A 142 -12.73 -10.49 -5.66
CA SER A 142 -14.17 -10.74 -5.80
C SER A 142 -14.48 -11.92 -6.74
N LEU A 143 -13.72 -12.08 -7.82
CA LEU A 143 -13.88 -13.20 -8.75
C LEU A 143 -13.43 -14.54 -8.14
N ASP A 144 -12.38 -14.54 -7.31
CA ASP A 144 -11.97 -15.73 -6.56
C ASP A 144 -13.00 -16.12 -5.49
N ASP A 145 -13.61 -15.14 -4.83
CA ASP A 145 -14.72 -15.36 -3.88
C ASP A 145 -15.93 -15.97 -4.59
N ILE A 146 -16.29 -15.46 -5.79
CA ILE A 146 -17.37 -16.02 -6.62
C ILE A 146 -17.05 -17.46 -7.03
N VAL A 147 -15.82 -17.76 -7.47
CA VAL A 147 -15.43 -19.14 -7.79
C VAL A 147 -15.59 -20.06 -6.57
N THR A 148 -15.22 -19.58 -5.40
CA THR A 148 -15.34 -20.33 -4.14
C THR A 148 -16.80 -20.56 -3.79
N ASN A 149 -17.62 -19.51 -3.83
CA ASN A 149 -19.06 -19.58 -3.60
C ASN A 149 -19.74 -20.56 -4.57
N ASN A 150 -19.48 -20.44 -5.88
CA ASN A 150 -20.10 -21.30 -6.88
C ASN A 150 -19.71 -22.79 -6.72
N LYS A 151 -18.62 -23.10 -5.98
CA LYS A 151 -18.27 -24.48 -5.61
C LYS A 151 -19.05 -24.97 -4.39
N THR A 152 -19.16 -24.14 -3.36
CA THR A 152 -19.68 -24.53 -2.04
C THR A 152 -21.18 -24.30 -1.89
N ASN A 153 -21.74 -23.34 -2.62
CA ASN A 153 -23.14 -22.94 -2.56
C ASN A 153 -23.77 -22.94 -3.96
N LYS A 154 -24.23 -24.12 -4.40
CA LYS A 154 -24.83 -24.31 -5.72
C LYS A 154 -26.20 -23.65 -5.87
N GLU A 155 -26.91 -23.42 -4.77
CA GLU A 155 -28.24 -22.79 -4.80
C GLU A 155 -28.16 -21.29 -5.10
N HIS A 156 -27.05 -20.64 -4.71
CA HIS A 156 -26.80 -19.23 -4.93
C HIS A 156 -25.55 -19.01 -5.80
N ALA A 157 -25.48 -19.71 -6.94
CA ALA A 157 -24.41 -19.52 -7.90
C ALA A 157 -24.51 -18.14 -8.58
N ILE A 158 -23.38 -17.44 -8.66
CA ILE A 158 -23.29 -16.10 -9.23
C ILE A 158 -22.76 -16.20 -10.65
N ILE A 159 -23.44 -15.55 -11.59
CA ILE A 159 -23.04 -15.44 -12.99
C ILE A 159 -22.17 -14.19 -13.15
N VAL A 160 -20.97 -14.35 -13.69
CA VAL A 160 -20.10 -13.23 -14.05
C VAL A 160 -20.36 -12.81 -15.49
N VAL A 161 -20.52 -11.51 -15.70
CA VAL A 161 -20.66 -10.91 -17.03
C VAL A 161 -19.51 -9.94 -17.24
N TYR A 162 -18.73 -10.13 -18.29
CA TYR A 162 -17.68 -9.19 -18.70
C TYR A 162 -17.52 -9.25 -20.22
N LYS A 163 -17.68 -8.09 -20.88
CA LYS A 163 -17.72 -7.99 -22.35
C LYS A 163 -18.78 -8.94 -22.91
N ASP A 164 -18.40 -9.80 -23.86
CA ASP A 164 -19.29 -10.76 -24.51
C ASP A 164 -19.42 -12.10 -23.74
N VAL A 165 -18.76 -12.23 -22.57
CA VAL A 165 -18.76 -13.46 -21.79
C VAL A 165 -19.77 -13.35 -20.65
N THR A 166 -20.69 -14.33 -20.58
CA THR A 166 -21.63 -14.53 -19.47
C THR A 166 -21.49 -15.97 -19.00
N THR A 167 -21.05 -16.18 -17.76
CA THR A 167 -20.67 -17.53 -17.29
C THR A 167 -20.78 -17.70 -15.78
N ALA A 168 -21.09 -18.92 -15.33
CA ALA A 168 -20.94 -19.35 -13.93
C ALA A 168 -19.80 -20.37 -13.75
N GLU A 169 -19.13 -20.73 -14.85
CA GLU A 169 -18.10 -21.78 -14.88
C GLU A 169 -16.77 -21.28 -14.35
N GLU A 170 -16.16 -22.05 -13.44
CA GLU A 170 -14.90 -21.69 -12.77
C GLU A 170 -13.78 -21.32 -13.75
N THR A 171 -13.60 -22.10 -14.81
CA THR A 171 -12.50 -21.93 -15.76
C THR A 171 -12.64 -20.62 -16.53
N GLU A 172 -13.86 -20.26 -16.92
CA GLU A 172 -14.14 -19.02 -17.65
C GLU A 172 -14.05 -17.80 -16.71
N ILE A 173 -14.54 -17.91 -15.47
CA ILE A 173 -14.40 -16.84 -14.46
C ILE A 173 -12.92 -16.55 -14.19
N LYS A 174 -12.08 -17.58 -14.10
CA LYS A 174 -10.62 -17.41 -13.94
C LYS A 174 -9.96 -16.74 -15.14
N LYS A 175 -10.40 -17.04 -16.37
CA LYS A 175 -9.91 -16.34 -17.57
C LYS A 175 -10.27 -14.86 -17.54
N ILE A 176 -11.49 -14.52 -17.12
CA ILE A 176 -11.92 -13.12 -16.92
C ILE A 176 -11.00 -12.47 -15.89
N ARG A 177 -10.84 -13.07 -14.71
CA ARG A 177 -9.96 -12.58 -13.63
C ARG A 177 -8.55 -12.29 -14.12
N ASP A 178 -7.95 -13.22 -14.86
CA ASP A 178 -6.57 -13.09 -15.35
C ASP A 178 -6.44 -12.06 -16.48
N SER A 179 -7.56 -11.69 -17.13
CA SER A 179 -7.60 -10.65 -18.18
C SER A 179 -7.76 -9.23 -17.63
N LEU A 180 -8.21 -9.07 -16.38
CA LEU A 180 -8.39 -7.75 -15.77
C LEU A 180 -7.05 -7.14 -15.40
N SER A 181 -6.91 -5.83 -15.62
CA SER A 181 -5.73 -5.09 -15.19
C SER A 181 -5.90 -4.64 -13.74
N SER A 182 -4.97 -5.04 -12.87
CA SER A 182 -4.97 -4.59 -11.47
C SER A 182 -4.79 -3.08 -11.28
N ARG A 183 -4.32 -2.37 -12.32
CA ARG A 183 -4.06 -0.93 -12.29
C ARG A 183 -5.19 -0.08 -12.88
N LYS A 184 -6.21 -0.70 -13.48
CA LYS A 184 -7.36 0.00 -14.05
C LYS A 184 -8.56 -0.06 -13.10
N ASP A 185 -9.42 0.94 -13.22
CA ASP A 185 -10.74 0.91 -12.61
C ASP A 185 -11.75 0.35 -13.60
N TYR A 186 -12.77 -0.30 -13.04
CA TYR A 186 -13.91 -0.89 -13.72
C TYR A 186 -15.18 -0.47 -13.01
N ASP A 187 -16.30 -0.51 -13.71
CA ASP A 187 -17.61 -0.32 -13.10
C ASP A 187 -18.23 -1.68 -12.85
N VAL A 188 -18.75 -1.87 -11.65
CA VAL A 188 -19.39 -3.12 -11.23
C VAL A 188 -20.86 -2.88 -10.94
N SER A 189 -21.70 -3.65 -11.58
CA SER A 189 -23.14 -3.69 -11.33
C SER A 189 -23.56 -5.09 -10.87
N LEU A 190 -24.58 -5.15 -10.03
CA LEU A 190 -25.10 -6.40 -9.47
C LEU A 190 -26.58 -6.56 -9.84
N ASP A 191 -26.96 -7.76 -10.26
CA ASP A 191 -28.37 -8.16 -10.29
C ASP A 191 -28.66 -9.12 -9.14
N TYR A 192 -29.94 -9.21 -8.79
CA TYR A 192 -30.45 -10.01 -7.70
C TYR A 192 -31.52 -10.99 -8.19
N ASP A 193 -31.59 -12.16 -7.56
CA ASP A 193 -32.68 -13.10 -7.78
C ASP A 193 -34.00 -12.65 -7.09
N SER A 194 -35.07 -13.41 -7.29
CA SER A 194 -36.37 -13.11 -6.67
C SER A 194 -36.40 -13.22 -5.14
N LYS A 195 -35.38 -13.83 -4.53
CA LYS A 195 -35.20 -13.96 -3.09
C LYS A 195 -34.30 -12.85 -2.52
N GLY A 196 -33.68 -12.03 -3.37
CA GLY A 196 -32.82 -10.91 -2.99
C GLY A 196 -31.33 -11.27 -2.85
N TYR A 197 -30.90 -12.46 -3.27
CA TYR A 197 -29.48 -12.82 -3.32
C TYR A 197 -28.86 -12.27 -4.58
N VAL A 198 -27.64 -11.76 -4.49
CA VAL A 198 -26.83 -11.41 -5.67
C VAL A 198 -26.71 -12.65 -6.56
N ASN A 199 -27.13 -12.54 -7.81
CA ASN A 199 -27.08 -13.63 -8.77
C ASN A 199 -26.27 -13.31 -10.02
N LYS A 200 -25.98 -12.02 -10.30
CA LYS A 200 -25.04 -11.61 -11.34
C LYS A 200 -24.06 -10.57 -10.85
N PHE A 201 -22.82 -10.71 -11.29
CA PHE A 201 -21.72 -9.79 -11.08
C PHE A 201 -21.23 -9.29 -12.44
N ILE A 202 -21.60 -8.05 -12.78
CA ILE A 202 -21.41 -7.47 -14.11
C ILE A 202 -20.25 -6.48 -14.02
N ILE A 203 -19.23 -6.69 -14.85
CA ILE A 203 -18.05 -5.84 -14.93
C ILE A 203 -18.08 -5.13 -16.28
N ALA A 204 -17.96 -3.81 -16.26
CA ALA A 204 -17.78 -2.98 -17.44
C ALA A 204 -16.42 -2.27 -17.40
N ASP A 205 -15.77 -2.20 -18.55
CA ASP A 205 -14.65 -1.27 -18.73
C ASP A 205 -15.22 0.15 -18.52
N ILE A 206 -14.61 0.92 -17.61
CA ILE A 206 -14.87 2.35 -17.56
C ILE A 206 -14.05 2.93 -18.70
N ASP A 207 -14.72 3.30 -19.79
CA ASP A 207 -14.12 4.18 -20.77
C ASP A 207 -13.74 5.46 -20.02
N THR A 208 -12.44 5.63 -19.78
CA THR A 208 -11.91 6.97 -19.61
C THR A 208 -12.09 7.62 -20.98
N ASP A 209 -13.27 8.18 -21.20
CA ASP A 209 -13.45 9.18 -22.23
C ASP A 209 -12.28 10.15 -22.04
N ASN A 210 -11.54 10.39 -23.11
CA ASN A 210 -10.34 11.21 -23.14
C ASN A 210 -10.71 12.68 -22.86
N SER A 211 -11.13 12.98 -21.63
CA SER A 211 -11.28 14.32 -21.08
C SER A 211 -10.41 14.52 -19.84
N VAL A 212 -9.48 13.60 -19.57
CA VAL A 212 -8.18 14.04 -19.09
C VAL A 212 -7.42 14.34 -20.36
N ALA A 213 -7.32 15.62 -20.70
CA ALA A 213 -6.19 16.09 -21.46
C ALA A 213 -4.97 15.44 -20.82
N SER A 214 -4.41 14.42 -21.47
CA SER A 214 -2.99 14.19 -21.35
C SER A 214 -2.40 15.55 -21.66
N SER A 215 -1.87 16.19 -20.63
CA SER A 215 -1.12 17.42 -20.76
C SER A 215 -0.08 17.19 -21.85
N GLU A 216 -0.40 17.60 -23.09
CA GLU A 216 0.58 17.90 -24.13
C GLU A 216 1.63 18.88 -23.57
N THR A 217 1.30 19.59 -22.49
CA THR A 217 2.22 20.41 -21.70
C THR A 217 3.37 19.66 -21.03
N ASP A 218 3.33 18.34 -20.82
CA ASP A 218 4.46 17.65 -20.15
C ASP A 218 5.50 17.06 -21.14
N ILE A 219 5.11 16.80 -22.39
CA ILE A 219 6.03 16.33 -23.44
C ILE A 219 6.73 17.51 -24.12
N ASP A 220 6.01 18.60 -24.36
CA ASP A 220 6.60 19.81 -24.95
C ASP A 220 7.59 20.47 -23.99
N ASP A 221 7.30 20.52 -22.69
CA ASP A 221 8.20 21.11 -21.68
C ASP A 221 9.45 20.24 -21.45
N TYR A 222 9.31 18.90 -21.54
CA TYR A 222 10.48 17.99 -21.53
C TYR A 222 11.36 18.16 -22.78
N ASN A 223 10.75 18.28 -23.96
CA ASN A 223 11.49 18.47 -25.21
C ASN A 223 12.16 19.85 -25.27
N GLN A 224 11.48 20.90 -24.82
CA GLN A 224 12.01 22.25 -24.73
C GLN A 224 13.17 22.34 -23.72
N MET A 225 13.01 21.74 -22.54
CA MET A 225 14.07 21.69 -21.53
C MET A 225 15.28 20.87 -22.03
N LYS A 226 15.05 19.80 -22.79
CA LYS A 226 16.12 19.01 -23.41
C LYS A 226 16.88 19.82 -24.46
N GLU A 227 16.19 20.57 -25.31
CA GLU A 227 16.78 21.40 -26.35
C GLU A 227 17.60 22.57 -25.76
N GLU A 228 17.11 23.20 -24.68
CA GLU A 228 17.87 24.21 -23.93
C GLU A 228 19.14 23.65 -23.30
N VAL A 229 19.08 22.45 -22.69
CA VAL A 229 20.25 21.79 -22.10
C VAL A 229 21.26 21.40 -23.18
N GLU A 230 20.82 20.89 -24.33
CA GLU A 230 21.71 20.55 -25.45
C GLU A 230 22.40 21.79 -26.02
N ASN A 231 21.69 22.91 -26.17
CA ASN A 231 22.27 24.17 -26.62
C ASN A 231 23.30 24.74 -25.63
N GLN A 232 23.02 24.69 -24.32
CA GLN A 232 24.00 25.11 -23.30
C GLN A 232 25.25 24.24 -23.30
N ILE A 233 25.10 22.91 -23.48
CA ILE A 233 26.25 22.00 -23.59
C ILE A 233 27.10 22.32 -24.82
N ASN A 234 26.48 22.66 -25.95
CA ASN A 234 27.21 23.02 -27.17
C ASN A 234 27.95 24.35 -27.02
N GLU A 235 27.34 25.38 -26.42
CA GLU A 235 28.03 26.64 -26.12
C GLU A 235 29.23 26.45 -25.19
N ILE A 236 29.09 25.59 -24.17
CA ILE A 236 30.19 25.26 -23.26
C ILE A 236 31.29 24.51 -24.01
N ARG A 237 30.93 23.58 -24.90
CA ARG A 237 31.90 22.85 -25.73
C ARG A 237 32.69 23.80 -26.63
N ASP A 238 32.03 24.78 -27.25
CA ASP A 238 32.70 25.78 -28.10
C ASP A 238 33.60 26.74 -27.30
N LYS A 239 33.25 27.02 -26.03
CA LYS A 239 34.08 27.82 -25.11
C LYS A 239 35.29 27.05 -24.55
N ILE A 240 35.22 25.72 -24.50
CA ILE A 240 36.31 24.85 -24.01
C ILE A 240 37.16 24.33 -25.18
N GLY A 241 36.62 24.36 -26.42
CA GLY A 241 37.27 23.89 -27.64
C GLY A 241 38.12 24.92 -28.39
N ASN A 242 38.40 26.09 -27.81
CA ASN A 242 39.40 27.07 -28.29
C ASN A 242 40.46 27.34 -27.23
#